data_AF-A0A9D4PHU8-F1
#
_entry.id   AF-A0A9D4PHU8-F1
#
_cell.length_a   1.000
_cell.length_b   1.000
_cell.length_c   1.000
_cell.angle_alpha   90.00
_cell.angle_beta   90.00
_cell.angle_gamma   90.00
#
_symmetry.space_group_name_H-M   'P 1'
#
loop_
_entity.id
_entity.type
_entity.pdbx_description
1 polymer ?
#
loop_
_entity_poly.entity_id
_entity_poly.type
_entity_poly.pdbx_seq_one_letter_code
_entity_poly.pdbx_strand_id
1 'polypeptide(L)'
;MEELADSPKSMKENPTPSPTSTEAKEDPHRIPEYLNTACTKSDDACCQLLRYRRPINEKLLNIGLEICEDETCDDGIRIAIVQASGRGYEFTNNDDEKSALDVVQFLLTEHECITTVEMNRIMMHCESLLKALRLNRAVETVVISGMEATRSAKDEAAFKAVKSMSQLKRLILDTSRCPSGYANMRLYGQLLRGATRRLTTLDVAAAEMSPKQAKRLIGALTRRKTVEHLVVGENVFTNGKQGSGRCFANYLVNADTLRTLKLTSKPNFTNEQAVRTLVSALCQAKTLVEVKADLDLKMVGL
;
A
#
# COMPACT_ATOMS: atom_id res chain seq x y z
N MET A 1 83.63 55.69 7.64
CA MET A 1 82.61 55.02 6.82
C MET A 1 82.81 53.54 7.00
N GLU A 2 82.08 52.93 7.93
CA GLU A 2 81.93 51.49 8.05
C GLU A 2 80.45 51.26 8.35
N GLU A 3 79.72 50.76 7.35
CA GLU A 3 78.35 50.28 7.48
C GLU A 3 78.40 48.80 7.87
N LEU A 4 77.79 48.47 9.01
CA LEU A 4 77.51 47.10 9.44
C LEU A 4 76.10 46.72 8.96
N ALA A 5 76.02 45.74 8.06
CA ALA A 5 74.76 45.17 7.58
C ALA A 5 74.35 43.97 8.45
N ASP A 6 73.14 44.05 9.01
CA ASP A 6 72.46 42.98 9.75
C ASP A 6 71.92 41.90 8.81
N SER A 7 72.13 40.63 9.16
CA SER A 7 71.54 39.46 8.49
C SER A 7 70.28 38.98 9.23
N PRO A 8 69.16 38.68 8.54
CA PRO A 8 67.96 38.19 9.19
C PRO A 8 68.02 36.67 9.44
N LYS A 9 67.65 36.26 10.68
CA LYS A 9 67.48 34.87 11.09
C LYS A 9 66.20 34.27 10.50
N SER A 10 66.36 33.17 9.78
CA SER A 10 65.30 32.29 9.27
C SER A 10 64.43 31.72 10.41
N MET A 11 63.12 31.93 10.33
CA MET A 11 62.11 31.26 11.15
C MET A 11 61.89 29.83 10.64
N LYS A 12 62.02 28.84 11.53
CA LYS A 12 61.62 27.45 11.28
C LYS A 12 60.10 27.33 11.40
N GLU A 13 59.44 26.94 10.31
CA GLU A 13 58.04 26.52 10.32
C GLU A 13 57.89 25.19 11.06
N ASN A 14 56.93 25.12 11.98
CA ASN A 14 56.53 23.89 12.64
C ASN A 14 55.61 23.07 11.71
N PRO A 15 55.81 21.74 11.61
CA PRO A 15 54.96 20.90 10.76
C PRO A 15 53.56 20.75 11.35
N THR A 16 52.56 21.10 10.55
CA THR A 16 51.13 20.86 10.81
C THR A 16 50.85 19.35 10.85
N PRO A 17 50.16 18.82 11.87
CA PRO A 17 49.80 17.41 11.92
C PRO A 17 48.79 17.07 10.80
N SER A 18 49.11 16.06 10.00
CA SER A 18 48.21 15.50 8.99
C SER A 18 47.05 14.76 9.68
N PRO A 19 45.78 15.01 9.31
CA PRO A 19 44.66 14.25 9.83
C PRO A 19 44.58 12.90 9.10
N THR A 20 45.19 11.86 9.67
CA THR A 20 44.99 10.47 9.25
C THR A 20 43.83 9.85 10.03
N SER A 21 42.62 10.37 9.82
CA SER A 21 41.39 9.62 10.14
C SER A 21 40.91 8.97 8.86
N THR A 22 41.36 7.73 8.63
CA THR A 22 40.76 6.84 7.64
C THR A 22 39.38 6.46 8.19
N GLU A 23 38.37 7.31 7.97
CA GLU A 23 36.99 6.92 8.16
C GLU A 23 36.75 5.73 7.23
N ALA A 24 36.61 4.54 7.82
CA ALA A 24 36.19 3.37 7.08
C ALA A 24 34.81 3.71 6.48
N LYS A 25 34.75 3.84 5.16
CA LYS A 25 33.47 4.00 4.45
C LYS A 25 32.61 2.81 4.82
N GLU A 26 31.60 3.03 5.65
CA GLU A 26 30.61 2.00 5.97
C GLU A 26 29.93 1.56 4.67
N ASP A 27 29.80 0.25 4.48
CA ASP A 27 29.10 -0.32 3.34
C ASP A 27 27.63 0.13 3.40
N PRO A 28 27.14 0.92 2.42
CA PRO A 28 25.78 1.46 2.43
C PRO A 28 24.71 0.35 2.34
N HIS A 29 25.10 -0.87 1.95
CA HIS A 29 24.23 -2.04 1.86
C HIS A 29 24.27 -2.93 3.11
N ARG A 30 25.10 -2.61 4.11
CA ARG A 30 25.11 -3.37 5.36
C ARG A 30 23.77 -3.16 6.08
N ILE A 31 23.01 -4.24 6.21
CA ILE A 31 21.78 -4.27 7.01
C ILE A 31 22.17 -3.88 8.44
N PRO A 32 21.59 -2.81 9.00
CA PRO A 32 21.92 -2.39 10.35
C PRO A 32 21.70 -3.51 11.37
N GLU A 33 22.65 -3.70 12.29
CA GLU A 33 22.62 -4.82 13.25
C GLU A 33 21.36 -4.83 14.12
N TYR A 34 20.76 -3.65 14.36
CA TYR A 34 19.51 -3.52 15.09
C TYR A 34 18.29 -4.13 14.37
N LEU A 35 18.38 -4.42 13.07
CA LEU A 35 17.34 -5.15 12.33
C LEU A 35 17.39 -6.66 12.55
N ASN A 36 18.55 -7.20 12.96
CA ASN A 36 18.73 -8.63 13.23
C ASN A 36 18.11 -9.08 14.56
N THR A 37 17.42 -8.18 15.27
CA THR A 37 16.69 -8.55 16.48
C THR A 37 15.53 -9.46 16.11
N ALA A 38 15.51 -10.67 16.67
CA ALA A 38 14.40 -11.60 16.46
C ALA A 38 13.06 -10.96 16.86
N CYS A 39 12.05 -11.14 16.01
CA CYS A 39 10.70 -10.70 16.30
C CYS A 39 10.15 -11.53 17.48
N THR A 40 10.19 -10.98 18.69
CA THR A 40 9.56 -11.58 19.86
C THR A 40 8.06 -11.27 19.80
N LYS A 41 7.28 -12.15 19.16
CA LYS A 41 5.83 -12.22 19.40
C LYS A 41 5.60 -12.69 20.83
N SER A 42 5.63 -11.78 21.79
CA SER A 42 5.08 -12.04 23.13
C SER A 42 4.00 -11.02 23.39
N ASP A 43 2.90 -11.46 24.01
CA ASP A 43 1.64 -10.72 24.14
C ASP A 43 1.78 -9.33 24.79
N ASP A 44 2.87 -9.08 25.52
CA ASP A 44 3.16 -7.80 26.21
C ASP A 44 4.38 -7.03 25.66
N ALA A 45 5.06 -7.51 24.62
CA ALA A 45 6.26 -6.85 24.10
C ALA A 45 6.00 -6.20 22.73
N CYS A 46 6.12 -4.87 22.66
CA CYS A 46 6.30 -4.16 21.41
C CYS A 46 7.41 -4.83 20.60
N CYS A 47 7.14 -5.14 19.33
CA CYS A 47 8.16 -5.59 18.41
C CYS A 47 9.36 -4.63 18.45
N GLN A 48 10.58 -5.17 18.58
CA GLN A 48 11.79 -4.37 18.71
C GLN A 48 12.00 -3.42 17.51
N LEU A 49 11.42 -3.73 16.35
CA LEU A 49 11.39 -2.82 15.20
C LEU A 49 10.79 -1.45 15.54
N LEU A 50 9.79 -1.37 16.43
CA LEU A 50 9.20 -0.09 16.82
C LEU A 50 10.17 0.77 17.64
N ARG A 51 11.08 0.16 18.42
CA ARG A 51 12.15 0.91 19.11
C ARG A 51 13.12 1.54 18.12
N TYR A 52 13.32 0.90 16.98
CA TYR A 52 14.15 1.37 15.88
C TYR A 52 13.35 2.03 14.76
N ARG A 53 12.07 2.40 15.00
CA ARG A 53 11.18 2.96 13.98
C ARG A 53 11.79 4.19 13.31
N ARG A 54 12.37 5.09 14.10
CA ARG A 54 12.95 6.33 13.59
C ARG A 54 14.09 6.09 12.59
N PRO A 55 15.19 5.39 12.95
CA PRO A 55 16.28 5.15 12.00
C PRO A 55 15.86 4.27 10.81
N ILE A 56 14.88 3.36 10.98
CA ILE A 56 14.31 2.61 9.86
C ILE A 56 13.58 3.55 8.90
N ASN A 57 12.70 4.41 9.41
CA ASN A 57 11.94 5.35 8.60
C ASN A 57 12.84 6.37 7.91
N GLU A 58 13.91 6.83 8.55
CA GLU A 58 14.91 7.69 7.90
C GLU A 58 15.47 7.07 6.61
N LYS A 59 15.69 5.74 6.59
CA LYS A 59 16.06 5.01 5.37
C LYS A 59 14.88 4.79 4.43
N LEU A 60 13.73 4.32 4.92
CA LEU A 60 12.57 3.99 4.07
C LEU A 60 11.96 5.22 3.35
N LEU A 61 12.14 6.41 3.91
CA LEU A 61 11.73 7.66 3.28
C LEU A 61 12.45 7.92 1.95
N ASN A 62 13.59 7.28 1.70
CA ASN A 62 14.28 7.28 0.41
C ASN A 62 13.55 6.46 -0.67
N ILE A 63 12.46 5.78 -0.36
CA ILE A 63 11.58 5.15 -1.36
C ILE A 63 10.12 5.51 -1.10
N GLY A 64 9.88 6.58 -0.32
CA GLY A 64 8.54 7.05 0.04
C GLY A 64 7.73 6.05 0.87
N LEU A 65 8.40 5.21 1.67
CA LEU A 65 7.76 4.27 2.59
C LEU A 65 8.10 4.62 4.04
N GLU A 66 7.30 4.10 4.96
CA GLU A 66 7.59 4.11 6.39
C GLU A 66 6.98 2.89 7.07
N ILE A 67 7.51 2.52 8.24
CA ILE A 67 6.85 1.61 9.15
C ILE A 67 6.06 2.37 10.22
N CYS A 68 4.87 1.85 10.51
CA CYS A 68 4.00 2.32 11.58
C CYS A 68 3.30 1.14 12.27
N GLU A 69 2.65 1.43 13.39
CA GLU A 69 1.73 0.47 14.01
C GLU A 69 0.52 0.28 13.09
N ASP A 70 0.08 -0.97 12.96
CA ASP A 70 -1.07 -1.35 12.14
C ASP A 70 -2.35 -1.23 12.97
N GLU A 71 -2.97 -0.06 12.91
CA GLU A 71 -4.25 0.24 13.57
C GLU A 71 -5.42 -0.59 13.02
N THR A 72 -5.22 -1.30 11.91
CA THR A 72 -6.29 -2.07 11.26
C THR A 72 -6.47 -3.47 11.83
N CYS A 73 -5.64 -3.83 12.81
CA CYS A 73 -5.68 -5.13 13.47
C CYS A 73 -6.06 -5.02 14.94
N ASP A 74 -7.10 -5.78 15.32
CA ASP A 74 -7.60 -5.88 16.68
C ASP A 74 -6.72 -6.80 17.59
N ASP A 75 -5.80 -7.58 16.98
CA ASP A 75 -5.01 -8.63 17.65
C ASP A 75 -3.53 -8.21 17.82
N GLY A 76 -3.26 -7.41 18.86
CA GLY A 76 -1.92 -7.08 19.32
C GLY A 76 -1.13 -6.09 18.45
N ILE A 77 0.11 -5.82 18.84
CA ILE A 77 0.97 -4.84 18.17
C ILE A 77 1.48 -5.42 16.86
N ARG A 78 0.90 -4.99 15.75
CA ARG A 78 1.32 -5.35 14.40
C ARG A 78 1.92 -4.15 13.68
N ILE A 79 2.71 -4.43 12.66
CA ILE A 79 3.44 -3.39 11.91
C ILE A 79 2.96 -3.38 10.47
N ALA A 80 2.75 -2.17 9.96
CA ALA A 80 2.48 -1.91 8.57
C ALA A 80 3.69 -1.23 7.91
N ILE A 81 4.00 -1.62 6.67
CA ILE A 81 4.83 -0.84 5.77
C ILE A 81 3.88 -0.04 4.88
N VAL A 82 3.85 1.28 5.03
CA VAL A 82 2.87 2.16 4.36
C VAL A 82 3.56 3.22 3.51
N GLN A 83 2.83 3.82 2.57
CA GLN A 83 3.36 4.93 1.81
C GLN A 83 3.41 6.20 2.67
N ALA A 84 4.61 6.77 2.82
CA ALA A 84 4.81 7.99 3.59
C ALA A 84 3.99 9.16 3.02
N SER A 85 3.35 9.92 3.92
CA SER A 85 2.49 11.05 3.54
C SER A 85 3.27 12.20 2.90
N GLY A 86 2.69 12.84 1.88
CA GLY A 86 3.16 14.13 1.35
C GLY A 86 4.40 14.09 0.45
N ARG A 87 4.87 12.92 0.01
CA ARG A 87 6.00 12.81 -0.93
C ARG A 87 5.60 12.08 -2.22
N GLY A 88 5.67 12.80 -3.35
CA GLY A 88 5.78 12.17 -4.67
C GLY A 88 7.22 11.71 -4.85
N TYR A 89 7.44 10.45 -5.23
CA TYR A 89 8.78 9.89 -5.35
C TYR A 89 9.09 9.54 -6.80
N GLU A 90 10.18 10.10 -7.31
CA GLU A 90 10.77 9.70 -8.59
C GLU A 90 11.93 8.74 -8.31
N PHE A 91 11.96 7.61 -9.01
CA PHE A 91 13.00 6.60 -8.84
C PHE A 91 14.29 7.09 -9.53
N THR A 92 15.31 7.41 -8.74
CA THR A 92 16.59 7.94 -9.22
C THR A 92 17.70 6.89 -9.29
N ASN A 93 17.46 5.68 -8.77
CA ASN A 93 18.37 4.54 -8.73
C ASN A 93 19.70 4.85 -8.02
N ASN A 94 19.65 5.64 -6.96
CA ASN A 94 20.81 5.96 -6.11
C ASN A 94 21.06 4.86 -5.06
N ASP A 95 22.20 4.93 -4.36
CA ASP A 95 22.57 3.90 -3.39
C ASP A 95 21.69 3.94 -2.12
N ASP A 96 21.13 5.09 -1.79
CA ASP A 96 20.18 5.24 -0.68
C ASP A 96 18.85 4.52 -0.94
N GLU A 97 18.35 4.58 -2.18
CA GLU A 97 17.17 3.85 -2.64
C GLU A 97 17.42 2.33 -2.57
N LYS A 98 18.57 1.87 -3.04
CA LYS A 98 18.94 0.45 -2.95
C LYS A 98 19.03 -0.02 -1.50
N SER A 99 19.70 0.75 -0.64
CA SER A 99 19.78 0.48 0.81
C SER A 99 18.38 0.39 1.43
N ALA A 100 17.47 1.28 1.05
CA ALA A 100 16.08 1.25 1.51
C ALA A 100 15.32 0.01 1.00
N LEU A 101 15.51 -0.39 -0.26
CA LEU A 101 14.93 -1.62 -0.81
C LEU A 101 15.46 -2.87 -0.10
N ASP A 102 16.76 -2.92 0.21
CA ASP A 102 17.38 -4.01 0.97
C ASP A 102 16.75 -4.13 2.37
N VAL A 103 16.50 -3.00 3.04
CA VAL A 103 15.78 -2.96 4.31
C VAL A 103 14.35 -3.50 4.17
N VAL A 104 13.57 -3.06 3.17
CA VAL A 104 12.21 -3.60 2.96
C VAL A 104 12.24 -5.10 2.68
N GLN A 105 13.18 -5.55 1.85
CA GLN A 105 13.33 -6.97 1.53
C GLN A 105 13.60 -7.79 2.79
N PHE A 106 14.51 -7.31 3.64
CA PHE A 106 14.84 -7.95 4.91
C PHE A 106 13.62 -7.98 5.85
N LEU A 107 12.91 -6.86 6.02
CA LEU A 107 11.69 -6.80 6.83
C LEU A 107 10.63 -7.80 6.33
N LEU A 108 10.41 -7.88 5.02
CA LEU A 108 9.45 -8.84 4.44
C LEU A 108 9.92 -10.30 4.54
N THR A 109 11.21 -10.57 4.67
CA THR A 109 11.73 -11.95 4.72
C THR A 109 11.80 -12.46 6.15
N GLU A 110 12.29 -11.63 7.08
CA GLU A 110 12.68 -12.05 8.43
C GLU A 110 11.66 -11.66 9.51
N HIS A 111 10.76 -10.71 9.25
CA HIS A 111 9.87 -10.17 10.29
C HIS A 111 8.41 -10.55 10.11
N GLU A 112 7.94 -11.49 10.94
CA GLU A 112 6.54 -11.95 10.95
C GLU A 112 5.55 -10.99 11.63
N CYS A 113 6.01 -9.88 12.18
CA CYS A 113 5.13 -8.82 12.71
C CYS A 113 4.63 -7.87 11.61
N ILE A 114 5.22 -7.93 10.41
CA ILE A 114 4.74 -7.16 9.26
C ILE A 114 3.50 -7.87 8.71
N THR A 115 2.33 -7.29 8.94
CA THR A 115 1.04 -7.88 8.51
C THR A 115 0.34 -7.09 7.42
N THR A 116 0.70 -5.82 7.27
CA THR A 116 0.14 -4.92 6.27
C THR A 116 1.26 -4.34 5.41
N VAL A 117 1.07 -4.36 4.09
CA VAL A 117 2.02 -3.79 3.13
C VAL A 117 1.28 -2.96 2.10
N GLU A 118 1.64 -1.69 2.00
CA GLU A 118 1.24 -0.79 0.93
C GLU A 118 2.28 -0.83 -0.20
N MET A 119 1.85 -1.33 -1.35
CA MET A 119 2.64 -1.39 -2.56
C MET A 119 2.56 -0.05 -3.28
N ASN A 120 3.63 0.72 -3.23
CA ASN A 120 3.82 1.88 -4.11
C ASN A 120 4.46 1.46 -5.45
N ARG A 121 4.62 2.44 -6.37
CA ARG A 121 5.18 2.20 -7.71
C ARG A 121 6.56 1.54 -7.69
N ILE A 122 7.43 1.94 -6.75
CA ILE A 122 8.80 1.40 -6.63
C ILE A 122 8.72 -0.08 -6.25
N MET A 123 7.93 -0.40 -5.23
CA MET A 123 7.77 -1.78 -4.76
C MET A 123 7.19 -2.70 -5.82
N MET A 124 6.18 -2.22 -6.56
CA MET A 124 5.58 -2.96 -7.69
C MET A 124 6.56 -3.23 -8.83
N HIS A 125 7.59 -2.41 -8.97
CA HIS A 125 8.59 -2.52 -10.02
C HIS A 125 9.85 -3.30 -9.59
N CYS A 126 9.94 -3.72 -8.33
CA CYS A 126 11.09 -4.40 -7.77
C CYS A 126 10.82 -5.90 -7.59
N GLU A 127 11.39 -6.74 -8.46
CA GLU A 127 11.13 -8.19 -8.46
C GLU A 127 11.56 -8.89 -7.15
N SER A 128 12.64 -8.44 -6.51
CA SER A 128 13.11 -9.02 -5.25
C SER A 128 12.10 -8.79 -4.12
N LEU A 129 11.49 -7.59 -4.05
CA LEU A 129 10.43 -7.28 -3.09
C LEU A 129 9.15 -8.04 -3.38
N LEU A 130 8.74 -8.17 -4.65
CA LEU A 130 7.59 -9.01 -5.02
C LEU A 130 7.81 -10.48 -4.63
N LYS A 131 9.04 -10.98 -4.77
CA LYS A 131 9.42 -12.33 -4.34
C LYS A 131 9.36 -12.46 -2.82
N ALA A 132 9.92 -11.50 -2.08
CA ALA A 132 9.87 -11.48 -0.61
C ALA A 132 8.42 -11.44 -0.10
N LEU A 133 7.59 -10.54 -0.64
CA LEU A 133 6.18 -10.42 -0.30
C LEU A 133 5.40 -11.73 -0.52
N ARG A 134 5.67 -12.43 -1.62
CA ARG A 134 5.03 -13.72 -1.92
C ARG A 134 5.41 -14.82 -0.92
N LEU A 135 6.64 -14.80 -0.42
CA LEU A 135 7.16 -15.80 0.51
C LEU A 135 6.79 -15.49 1.96
N ASN A 136 6.53 -14.22 2.27
CA ASN A 136 6.08 -13.79 3.58
C ASN A 136 4.73 -14.46 3.93
N ARG A 137 4.65 -15.08 5.11
CA ARG A 137 3.46 -15.80 5.59
C ARG A 137 2.60 -15.00 6.55
N ALA A 138 3.08 -13.86 7.03
CA ALA A 138 2.42 -12.99 8.00
C ALA A 138 1.58 -11.90 7.32
N VAL A 139 2.01 -11.38 6.17
CA VAL A 139 1.31 -10.32 5.44
C VAL A 139 -0.05 -10.84 4.98
N GLU A 140 -1.10 -10.34 5.63
CA GLU A 140 -2.49 -10.68 5.37
C GLU A 140 -3.29 -9.52 4.75
N THR A 141 -2.75 -8.30 4.83
CA THR A 141 -3.32 -7.11 4.20
C THR A 141 -2.35 -6.56 3.17
N VAL A 142 -2.84 -6.35 1.96
CA VAL A 142 -2.10 -5.63 0.92
C VAL A 142 -2.92 -4.44 0.46
N VAL A 143 -2.30 -3.27 0.47
CA VAL A 143 -2.81 -2.05 -0.14
C VAL A 143 -2.05 -1.85 -1.44
N ILE A 144 -2.73 -1.62 -2.56
CA ILE A 144 -2.07 -1.28 -3.82
C ILE A 144 -2.42 0.16 -4.15
N SER A 145 -1.41 1.02 -4.10
CA SER A 145 -1.56 2.47 -4.19
C SER A 145 -0.90 3.03 -5.45
N GLY A 146 -1.53 4.05 -6.04
CA GLY A 146 -0.90 4.87 -7.09
C GLY A 146 -0.60 4.14 -8.39
N MET A 147 -1.35 3.06 -8.72
CA MET A 147 -1.20 2.40 -10.01
C MET A 147 -1.78 3.23 -11.14
N GLU A 148 -0.92 3.55 -12.11
CA GLU A 148 -1.33 4.08 -13.40
C GLU A 148 -1.99 2.97 -14.24
N ALA A 149 -2.86 3.35 -15.19
CA ALA A 149 -3.44 2.39 -16.14
C ALA A 149 -2.45 1.87 -17.19
N THR A 150 -1.15 1.85 -16.88
CA THR A 150 -0.15 1.25 -17.76
C THR A 150 -0.39 -0.26 -17.82
N ARG A 151 -0.38 -0.84 -19.02
CA ARG A 151 -0.33 -2.31 -19.17
C ARG A 151 1.12 -2.75 -19.06
N SER A 152 1.84 -2.27 -18.04
CA SER A 152 3.25 -2.64 -17.91
C SER A 152 3.34 -4.10 -17.45
N ALA A 153 4.36 -4.81 -17.91
CA ALA A 153 4.65 -6.15 -17.41
C ALA A 153 4.93 -6.15 -15.90
N LYS A 154 5.38 -5.01 -15.36
CA LYS A 154 5.67 -4.82 -13.93
C LYS A 154 4.38 -4.79 -13.09
N ASP A 155 3.35 -4.08 -13.55
CA ASP A 155 2.03 -4.08 -12.90
C ASP A 155 1.50 -5.53 -12.82
N GLU A 156 1.55 -6.25 -13.95
CA GLU A 156 1.11 -7.66 -14.00
C GLU A 156 1.91 -8.57 -13.05
N ALA A 157 3.22 -8.35 -12.91
CA ALA A 157 4.06 -9.07 -11.96
C ALA A 157 3.62 -8.82 -10.50
N ALA A 158 3.34 -7.58 -10.14
CA ALA A 158 2.84 -7.23 -8.80
C ALA A 158 1.50 -7.92 -8.51
N PHE A 159 0.56 -7.89 -9.45
CA PHE A 159 -0.71 -8.61 -9.32
C PHE A 159 -0.53 -10.12 -9.19
N LYS A 160 0.41 -10.71 -9.95
CA LYS A 160 0.71 -12.14 -9.86
C LYS A 160 1.27 -12.50 -8.49
N ALA A 161 2.12 -11.65 -7.91
CA ALA A 161 2.64 -11.81 -6.56
C ALA A 161 1.50 -11.80 -5.54
N VAL A 162 0.68 -10.75 -5.49
CA VAL A 162 -0.46 -10.62 -4.56
C VAL A 162 -1.44 -11.78 -4.73
N LYS A 163 -1.74 -12.17 -5.96
CA LYS A 163 -2.63 -13.30 -6.26
C LYS A 163 -2.13 -14.62 -5.65
N SER A 164 -0.81 -14.81 -5.56
CA SER A 164 -0.21 -16.05 -5.05
C SER A 164 -0.08 -16.13 -3.53
N MET A 165 -0.38 -15.05 -2.80
CA MET A 165 -0.25 -14.96 -1.34
C MET A 165 -1.36 -15.71 -0.60
N SER A 166 -1.21 -17.03 -0.38
CA SER A 166 -2.25 -17.92 0.18
C SER A 166 -2.93 -17.42 1.47
N GLN A 167 -2.23 -16.61 2.26
CA GLN A 167 -2.67 -16.03 3.53
C GLN A 167 -3.46 -14.72 3.41
N LEU A 168 -3.48 -14.07 2.23
CA LEU A 168 -4.10 -12.75 2.03
C LEU A 168 -5.58 -12.76 2.45
N LYS A 169 -5.94 -11.93 3.43
CA LYS A 169 -7.30 -11.74 3.95
C LYS A 169 -7.93 -10.44 3.49
N ARG A 170 -7.13 -9.37 3.37
CA ARG A 170 -7.60 -8.03 3.01
C ARG A 170 -6.83 -7.48 1.83
N LEU A 171 -7.57 -6.92 0.89
CA LEU A 171 -7.02 -6.21 -0.26
C LEU A 171 -7.66 -4.84 -0.36
N ILE A 172 -6.84 -3.80 -0.43
CA ILE A 172 -7.27 -2.41 -0.60
C ILE A 172 -6.69 -1.90 -1.90
N LEU A 173 -7.54 -1.32 -2.74
CA LEU A 173 -7.17 -0.73 -4.02
C LEU A 173 -7.38 0.78 -3.97
N ASP A 174 -6.27 1.51 -3.81
CA ASP A 174 -6.30 2.96 -3.69
C ASP A 174 -5.70 3.61 -4.94
N THR A 175 -6.54 4.27 -5.71
CA THR A 175 -6.13 4.98 -6.93
C THR A 175 -6.25 6.49 -6.77
N SER A 176 -6.54 6.97 -5.56
CA SER A 176 -6.60 8.41 -5.25
C SER A 176 -5.30 9.14 -5.59
N ARG A 177 -4.17 8.41 -5.55
CA ARG A 177 -2.83 8.92 -5.86
C ARG A 177 -2.45 8.76 -7.34
N CYS A 178 -3.37 8.33 -8.21
CA CYS A 178 -3.10 8.14 -9.63
C CYS A 178 -3.42 9.43 -10.43
N PRO A 179 -2.44 10.05 -11.11
CA PRO A 179 -2.68 11.29 -11.87
C PRO A 179 -3.63 11.10 -13.06
N SER A 180 -3.69 9.88 -13.62
CA SER A 180 -4.37 9.59 -14.89
C SER A 180 -5.87 9.28 -14.77
N GLY A 181 -6.45 9.35 -13.57
CA GLY A 181 -7.90 9.28 -13.31
C GLY A 181 -8.60 7.94 -13.62
N TYR A 182 -7.87 6.92 -14.11
CA TYR A 182 -8.45 5.60 -14.32
C TYR A 182 -7.40 4.54 -14.03
N ALA A 183 -7.76 3.57 -13.19
CA ALA A 183 -6.91 2.42 -12.94
C ALA A 183 -7.21 1.29 -13.93
N ASN A 184 -6.20 0.47 -14.25
CA ASN A 184 -6.39 -0.66 -15.16
C ASN A 184 -7.07 -1.85 -14.47
N MET A 185 -8.40 -1.80 -14.33
CA MET A 185 -9.14 -2.87 -13.65
C MET A 185 -9.28 -4.20 -14.41
N ARG A 186 -8.63 -4.37 -15.56
CA ARG A 186 -8.49 -5.72 -16.14
C ARG A 186 -7.69 -6.62 -15.19
N LEU A 187 -6.63 -6.08 -14.58
CA LEU A 187 -5.76 -6.81 -13.68
C LEU A 187 -6.46 -7.11 -12.35
N TYR A 188 -7.25 -6.18 -11.81
CA TYR A 188 -8.06 -6.44 -10.60
C TYR A 188 -9.12 -7.54 -10.80
N GLY A 189 -9.79 -7.58 -11.95
CA GLY A 189 -10.71 -8.68 -12.28
C GLY A 189 -10.01 -10.03 -12.47
N GLN A 190 -8.71 -10.06 -12.79
CA GLN A 190 -7.91 -11.28 -12.82
C GLN A 190 -7.40 -11.67 -11.44
N LEU A 191 -7.02 -10.67 -10.63
CA LEU A 191 -6.66 -10.84 -9.23
C LEU A 191 -7.82 -11.51 -8.51
N LEU A 192 -9.04 -10.96 -8.57
CA LEU A 192 -10.18 -11.55 -7.86
C LEU A 192 -10.61 -12.93 -8.35
N ARG A 193 -10.34 -13.26 -9.62
CA ARG A 193 -10.65 -14.59 -10.18
C ARG A 193 -9.69 -15.69 -9.73
N GLY A 194 -8.50 -15.34 -9.24
CA GLY A 194 -7.54 -16.35 -8.78
C GLY A 194 -6.82 -16.02 -7.49
N ALA A 195 -7.21 -14.95 -6.81
CA ALA A 195 -6.76 -14.66 -5.46
C ALA A 195 -7.34 -15.67 -4.49
N THR A 196 -6.84 -15.58 -3.27
CA THR A 196 -6.75 -16.70 -2.34
C THR A 196 -8.09 -17.07 -1.73
N ARG A 197 -8.26 -18.33 -1.34
CA ARG A 197 -9.51 -18.76 -0.67
C ARG A 197 -9.79 -18.03 0.65
N ARG A 198 -8.84 -17.23 1.14
CA ARG A 198 -8.88 -16.53 2.43
C ARG A 198 -9.22 -15.03 2.32
N LEU A 199 -9.35 -14.47 1.12
CA LEU A 199 -9.72 -13.06 0.97
C LEU A 199 -11.18 -12.84 1.43
N THR A 200 -11.33 -12.17 2.57
CA THR A 200 -12.60 -11.83 3.19
C THR A 200 -12.94 -10.34 3.08
N THR A 201 -11.94 -9.47 2.99
CA THR A 201 -12.14 -8.02 2.85
C THR A 201 -11.63 -7.51 1.51
N LEU A 202 -12.48 -6.77 0.80
CA LEU A 202 -12.10 -6.03 -0.39
C LEU A 202 -12.52 -4.56 -0.25
N ASP A 203 -11.56 -3.66 -0.40
CA ASP A 203 -11.79 -2.22 -0.50
C ASP A 203 -11.38 -1.70 -1.88
N VAL A 204 -12.34 -1.10 -2.57
CA VAL A 204 -12.16 -0.44 -3.86
C VAL A 204 -12.83 0.93 -3.89
N ALA A 205 -13.06 1.55 -2.72
CA ALA A 205 -13.74 2.85 -2.64
C ALA A 205 -13.01 3.94 -3.42
N ALA A 206 -11.68 3.99 -3.25
CA ALA A 206 -10.81 4.94 -3.92
C ALA A 206 -10.37 4.48 -5.32
N ALA A 207 -10.92 3.37 -5.84
CA ALA A 207 -10.63 2.89 -7.18
C ALA A 207 -11.48 3.64 -8.22
N GLU A 208 -10.83 4.41 -9.11
CA GLU A 208 -11.51 5.04 -10.23
C GLU A 208 -11.71 4.01 -11.35
N MET A 209 -12.99 3.72 -11.64
CA MET A 209 -13.40 2.66 -12.53
C MET A 209 -14.40 3.16 -13.56
N SER A 210 -14.20 2.79 -14.82
CA SER A 210 -15.25 2.87 -15.83
C SER A 210 -16.40 1.88 -15.53
N PRO A 211 -17.62 2.11 -16.03
CA PRO A 211 -18.74 1.17 -15.83
C PRO A 211 -18.45 -0.25 -16.30
N LYS A 212 -17.67 -0.40 -17.39
CA LYS A 212 -17.24 -1.72 -17.90
C LYS A 212 -16.32 -2.44 -16.91
N GLN A 213 -15.44 -1.70 -16.24
CA GLN A 213 -14.55 -2.24 -15.23
C GLN A 213 -15.32 -2.62 -13.96
N ALA A 214 -16.23 -1.77 -13.50
CA ALA A 214 -17.11 -2.06 -12.36
C ALA A 214 -17.93 -3.35 -12.60
N LYS A 215 -18.51 -3.51 -13.79
CA LYS A 215 -19.21 -4.76 -14.18
C LYS A 215 -18.31 -6.00 -14.10
N ARG A 216 -17.03 -5.90 -14.50
CA ARG A 216 -16.08 -7.01 -14.41
C ARG A 216 -15.73 -7.36 -12.98
N LEU A 217 -15.53 -6.34 -12.13
CA LEU A 217 -15.34 -6.50 -10.69
C LEU A 217 -16.54 -7.23 -10.07
N ILE A 218 -17.75 -6.75 -10.32
CA ILE A 218 -18.99 -7.36 -9.82
C ILE A 218 -19.10 -8.80 -10.30
N GLY A 219 -18.85 -9.08 -11.58
CA GLY A 219 -18.87 -10.44 -12.10
C GLY A 219 -17.77 -11.36 -11.55
N ALA A 220 -16.68 -10.81 -11.00
CA ALA A 220 -15.69 -11.57 -10.24
C ALA A 220 -16.15 -11.81 -8.80
N LEU A 221 -16.76 -10.80 -8.16
CA LEU A 221 -17.36 -10.91 -6.83
C LEU A 221 -18.50 -11.93 -6.79
N THR A 222 -19.40 -11.94 -7.77
CA THR A 222 -20.48 -12.94 -7.85
C THR A 222 -19.96 -14.38 -7.90
N ARG A 223 -18.78 -14.59 -8.49
CA ARG A 223 -18.13 -15.90 -8.55
C ARG A 223 -17.37 -16.25 -7.28
N ARG A 224 -17.18 -15.28 -6.38
CA ARG A 224 -16.33 -15.41 -5.21
C ARG A 224 -17.15 -15.32 -3.94
N LYS A 225 -17.38 -16.49 -3.36
CA LYS A 225 -18.15 -16.70 -2.14
C LYS A 225 -17.26 -16.68 -0.88
N THR A 226 -16.33 -15.72 -0.82
CA THR A 226 -15.44 -15.58 0.36
C THR A 226 -15.40 -14.16 0.89
N VAL A 227 -15.85 -13.17 0.10
CA VAL A 227 -15.84 -11.77 0.52
C VAL A 227 -17.00 -11.55 1.49
N GLU A 228 -16.67 -11.14 2.70
CA GLU A 228 -17.58 -10.85 3.80
C GLU A 228 -17.70 -9.34 4.03
N HIS A 229 -16.62 -8.59 3.74
CA HIS A 229 -16.55 -7.15 3.94
C HIS A 229 -16.20 -6.47 2.61
N LEU A 230 -17.08 -5.60 2.14
CA LEU A 230 -16.90 -4.90 0.88
C LEU A 230 -17.02 -3.39 1.07
N VAL A 231 -16.02 -2.66 0.59
CA VAL A 231 -16.02 -1.19 0.54
C VAL A 231 -15.94 -0.76 -0.92
N VAL A 232 -16.93 0.02 -1.38
CA VAL A 232 -17.05 0.41 -2.80
C VAL A 232 -17.41 1.87 -2.97
N GLY A 233 -16.89 2.47 -4.04
CA GLY A 233 -17.18 3.84 -4.44
C GLY A 233 -18.35 3.93 -5.41
N GLU A 234 -18.85 5.14 -5.63
CA GLU A 234 -20.00 5.46 -6.51
C GLU A 234 -19.93 4.87 -7.92
N ASN A 235 -18.73 4.70 -8.47
CA ASN A 235 -18.51 4.09 -9.78
C ASN A 235 -19.06 2.64 -9.87
N VAL A 236 -19.21 1.96 -8.73
CA VAL A 236 -19.73 0.59 -8.66
C VAL A 236 -21.26 0.56 -8.68
N PHE A 237 -21.92 1.52 -8.03
CA PHE A 237 -23.37 1.49 -7.81
C PHE A 237 -24.16 2.52 -8.63
N THR A 238 -23.53 3.27 -9.53
CA THR A 238 -24.22 4.24 -10.40
C THR A 238 -24.95 3.62 -11.59
N ASN A 239 -26.13 4.19 -11.89
CA ASN A 239 -26.99 3.85 -13.03
C ASN A 239 -26.91 4.93 -14.10
N GLY A 240 -25.91 4.86 -14.99
CA GLY A 240 -25.93 5.57 -16.28
C GLY A 240 -26.44 4.67 -17.42
N LYS A 241 -26.51 5.17 -18.67
CA LYS A 241 -26.84 4.35 -19.87
C LYS A 241 -25.97 3.09 -20.04
N GLN A 242 -24.80 3.06 -19.40
CA GLN A 242 -23.84 1.94 -19.37
C GLN A 242 -23.58 1.39 -17.95
N GLY A 243 -24.36 1.83 -16.94
CA GLY A 243 -24.07 1.71 -15.52
C GLY A 243 -23.92 0.28 -14.98
N SER A 244 -23.09 0.15 -13.95
CA SER A 244 -22.83 -1.05 -13.15
C SER A 244 -23.87 -1.26 -12.04
N GLY A 245 -24.65 -0.23 -11.68
CA GLY A 245 -25.56 -0.26 -10.53
C GLY A 245 -26.57 -1.41 -10.54
N ARG A 246 -27.18 -1.75 -11.68
CA ARG A 246 -28.06 -2.93 -11.78
C ARG A 246 -27.33 -4.26 -11.55
N CYS A 247 -26.10 -4.39 -12.07
CA CYS A 247 -25.29 -5.59 -11.82
C CYS A 247 -24.92 -5.69 -10.34
N PHE A 248 -24.58 -4.55 -9.72
CA PHE A 248 -24.22 -4.49 -8.31
C PHE A 248 -25.42 -4.81 -7.41
N ALA A 249 -26.57 -4.20 -7.67
CA ALA A 249 -27.83 -4.53 -7.03
C ALA A 249 -28.15 -6.02 -7.09
N ASN A 250 -28.03 -6.64 -8.28
CA ASN A 250 -28.21 -8.07 -8.43
C ASN A 250 -27.18 -8.88 -7.62
N TYR A 251 -25.91 -8.44 -7.58
CA TYR A 251 -24.90 -9.08 -6.73
C TYR A 251 -25.29 -9.02 -5.25
N LEU A 252 -25.74 -7.88 -4.73
CA LEU A 252 -26.14 -7.72 -3.33
C LEU A 252 -27.27 -8.68 -2.93
N VAL A 253 -28.29 -8.82 -3.78
CA VAL A 253 -29.42 -9.74 -3.53
C VAL A 253 -28.97 -11.20 -3.47
N ASN A 254 -27.97 -11.57 -4.27
CA ASN A 254 -27.52 -12.96 -4.43
C ASN A 254 -26.25 -13.29 -3.64
N ALA A 255 -25.63 -12.32 -2.96
CA ALA A 255 -24.42 -12.54 -2.19
C ALA A 255 -24.76 -13.39 -0.94
N ASP A 256 -24.13 -14.56 -0.83
CA ASP A 256 -24.35 -15.50 0.28
C ASP A 256 -23.33 -15.33 1.42
N THR A 257 -22.23 -14.62 1.19
CA THR A 257 -21.19 -14.38 2.20
C THR A 257 -21.07 -12.94 2.66
N LEU A 258 -21.61 -11.98 1.91
CA LEU A 258 -21.39 -10.56 2.22
C LEU A 258 -22.14 -10.16 3.49
N ARG A 259 -21.39 -9.73 4.52
CA ARG A 259 -21.90 -9.34 5.84
C ARG A 259 -21.90 -7.84 6.06
N THR A 260 -20.84 -7.16 5.64
CA THR A 260 -20.75 -5.71 5.78
C THR A 260 -20.47 -5.04 4.44
N LEU A 261 -21.18 -3.94 4.22
CA LEU A 261 -21.05 -3.11 3.03
C LEU A 261 -20.82 -1.66 3.45
N LYS A 262 -19.72 -1.07 2.97
CA LYS A 262 -19.49 0.38 3.06
C LYS A 262 -19.57 0.99 1.66
N LEU A 263 -20.41 2.01 1.53
CA LEU A 263 -20.58 2.79 0.32
C LEU A 263 -19.97 4.17 0.52
N THR A 264 -19.17 4.61 -0.44
CA THR A 264 -18.62 5.97 -0.47
C THR A 264 -19.01 6.66 -1.77
N SER A 265 -19.38 7.93 -1.71
CA SER A 265 -19.58 8.76 -2.91
C SER A 265 -18.72 10.02 -2.85
N LYS A 266 -18.49 10.63 -4.02
CA LYS A 266 -17.97 12.00 -4.06
C LYS A 266 -19.09 12.96 -3.60
N PRO A 267 -18.75 14.19 -3.19
CA PRO A 267 -19.75 15.20 -2.87
C PRO A 267 -20.73 15.43 -4.03
N ASN A 268 -22.00 15.69 -3.72
CA ASN A 268 -23.07 15.94 -4.70
C ASN A 268 -23.49 14.75 -5.56
N PHE A 269 -23.67 13.57 -4.96
CA PHE A 269 -24.20 12.42 -5.67
C PHE A 269 -25.69 12.61 -6.03
N THR A 270 -26.04 12.71 -7.31
CA THR A 270 -27.41 13.10 -7.76
C THR A 270 -28.18 12.02 -8.54
N ASN A 271 -27.75 10.75 -8.51
CA ASN A 271 -28.41 9.70 -9.30
C ASN A 271 -29.53 8.98 -8.53
N GLU A 272 -30.71 9.61 -8.48
CA GLU A 272 -31.87 9.08 -7.75
C GLU A 272 -32.25 7.65 -8.16
N GLN A 273 -32.22 7.32 -9.46
CA GLN A 273 -32.55 5.98 -9.93
C GLN A 273 -31.53 4.93 -9.47
N ALA A 274 -30.25 5.30 -9.37
CA ALA A 274 -29.22 4.46 -8.76
C ALA A 274 -29.51 4.21 -7.28
N VAL A 275 -29.83 5.26 -6.52
CA VAL A 275 -30.20 5.16 -5.11
C VAL A 275 -31.41 4.25 -4.92
N ARG A 276 -32.50 4.45 -5.67
CA ARG A 276 -33.71 3.61 -5.60
C ARG A 276 -33.40 2.13 -5.89
N THR A 277 -32.59 1.87 -6.92
CA THR A 277 -32.19 0.50 -7.29
C THR A 277 -31.34 -0.14 -6.18
N LEU A 278 -30.41 0.62 -5.62
CA LEU A 278 -29.54 0.19 -4.53
C LEU A 278 -30.35 -0.10 -3.26
N VAL A 279 -31.20 0.82 -2.82
CA VAL A 279 -32.07 0.65 -1.64
C VAL A 279 -32.97 -0.58 -1.80
N SER A 280 -33.59 -0.74 -2.96
CA SER A 280 -34.42 -1.92 -3.25
C SER A 280 -33.64 -3.25 -3.14
N ALA A 281 -32.38 -3.26 -3.59
CA ALA A 281 -31.51 -4.43 -3.47
C ALA A 281 -31.03 -4.68 -2.03
N LEU A 282 -30.72 -3.62 -1.28
CA LEU A 282 -30.34 -3.71 0.12
C LEU A 282 -31.46 -4.31 0.98
N CYS A 283 -32.72 -3.91 0.75
CA CYS A 283 -33.88 -4.50 1.42
C CYS A 283 -34.08 -6.00 1.11
N GLN A 284 -33.50 -6.50 0.02
CA GLN A 284 -33.61 -7.90 -0.41
C GLN A 284 -32.36 -8.73 -0.07
N ALA A 285 -31.27 -8.09 0.34
CA ALA A 285 -30.02 -8.76 0.70
C ALA A 285 -30.20 -9.51 2.03
N LYS A 286 -30.08 -10.84 2.00
CA LYS A 286 -30.39 -11.70 3.16
C LYS A 286 -29.24 -11.85 4.16
N THR A 287 -28.03 -11.53 3.75
CA THR A 287 -26.79 -11.87 4.46
C THR A 287 -26.09 -10.67 5.07
N LEU A 288 -26.41 -9.48 4.58
CA LEU A 288 -25.92 -8.21 5.09
C LEU A 288 -26.45 -7.99 6.51
N VAL A 289 -25.51 -7.74 7.42
CA VAL A 289 -25.77 -7.40 8.82
C VAL A 289 -25.55 -5.90 9.04
N GLU A 290 -24.62 -5.30 8.30
CA GLU A 290 -24.24 -3.90 8.47
C GLU A 290 -24.09 -3.20 7.11
N VAL A 291 -24.69 -2.01 7.01
CA VAL A 291 -24.52 -1.11 5.87
C VAL A 291 -24.12 0.27 6.39
N LYS A 292 -22.96 0.74 5.95
CA LYS A 292 -22.48 2.11 6.18
C LYS A 292 -22.52 2.86 4.86
N ALA A 293 -23.16 4.02 4.84
CA ALA A 293 -23.30 4.84 3.65
C ALA A 293 -22.77 6.24 3.95
N ASP A 294 -21.61 6.57 3.38
CA ASP A 294 -21.09 7.93 3.32
C ASP A 294 -21.48 8.50 1.94
N LEU A 295 -22.77 8.83 1.83
CA LEU A 295 -23.38 9.36 0.61
C LEU A 295 -23.77 10.81 0.87
N ASP A 296 -23.01 11.73 0.28
CA ASP A 296 -23.37 13.14 0.26
C ASP A 296 -24.48 13.38 -0.78
N LEU A 297 -25.71 13.09 -0.35
CA LEU A 297 -26.92 13.24 -1.14
C LEU A 297 -27.35 14.71 -1.13
N LYS A 298 -27.16 15.40 -2.26
CA LYS A 298 -27.98 16.58 -2.53
C LYS A 298 -29.38 16.10 -2.85
N MET A 299 -30.26 16.18 -1.86
CA MET A 299 -31.71 16.11 -2.06
C MET A 299 -32.09 17.24 -3.03
N VAL A 300 -32.23 16.90 -4.32
CA VAL A 300 -32.93 17.76 -5.28
C VAL A 300 -34.38 17.78 -4.80
N GLY A 301 -34.88 18.96 -4.42
CA GLY A 301 -36.12 19.14 -3.68
C GLY A 301 -37.25 18.19 -4.09
N LEU A 302 -37.69 17.39 -3.12
CA LEU A 302 -39.03 16.82 -3.07
C LEU A 302 -39.98 17.87 -2.50
#